data_AF-A0AAU7GBX7-F1
#
_entry.id   AF-A0AAU7GBX7-F1
#
_cell.length_a   1.000
_cell.length_b   1.000
_cell.length_c   1.000
_cell.angle_alpha   90.00
_cell.angle_beta   90.00
_cell.angle_gamma   90.00
#
_symmetry.space_group_name_H-M   'P 1'
#
loop_
_entity.id
_entity.type
_entity.pdbx_description
1 polymer ?
#
loop_
_entity_poly.entity_id
_entity_poly.type
_entity_poly.pdbx_seq_one_letter_code
_entity_poly.pdbx_strand_id
1 'polypeptide(L)'
;MDGETVNGRPVSDAEIERWADEAEAGYSVPQLRKRGRKPVGTTAGAVVPVRMDKELLDALSARAAHDHVSRSEAIRAAVKAWIDAA
;
A
#
# COMPACT_ATOMS: atom_id res chain seq x y z
N MET A 1 28.97 23.05 -0.38
CA MET A 1 27.50 23.17 -0.34
C MET A 1 27.01 21.93 -1.05
N ASP A 2 26.56 20.94 -0.29
CA ASP A 2 26.09 19.70 -0.88
C ASP A 2 24.72 19.98 -1.50
N GLY A 3 24.64 19.94 -2.84
CA GLY A 3 23.42 20.20 -3.58
C GLY A 3 22.35 19.15 -3.27
N GLU A 4 21.08 19.55 -3.34
CA GLU A 4 19.95 18.64 -3.17
C GLU A 4 20.02 17.51 -4.20
N THR A 5 19.70 16.28 -3.78
CA THR A 5 19.77 15.10 -4.66
C THR A 5 18.43 14.38 -4.74
N VAL A 6 18.10 13.86 -5.92
CA VAL A 6 16.95 12.97 -6.13
C VAL A 6 17.47 11.64 -6.65
N ASN A 7 17.16 10.54 -5.94
CA ASN A 7 17.68 9.20 -6.24
C ASN A 7 19.22 9.15 -6.34
N GLY A 8 19.91 9.92 -5.48
CA GLY A 8 21.37 10.00 -5.45
C GLY A 8 22.01 10.79 -6.61
N ARG A 9 21.21 11.49 -7.41
CA ARG A 9 21.70 12.38 -8.48
C ARG A 9 21.52 13.85 -8.07
N PRO A 10 22.54 14.72 -8.24
CA PRO A 10 22.40 16.15 -8.01
C PRO A 10 21.31 16.74 -8.89
N VAL A 11 20.46 17.57 -8.30
CA VAL A 11 19.44 18.31 -9.02
C VAL A 11 20.10 19.55 -9.65
N SER A 12 19.87 19.75 -10.94
CA SER A 12 20.33 20.95 -11.65
C SER A 12 19.31 22.09 -11.60
N ASP A 13 19.77 23.34 -11.71
CA ASP A 13 18.89 24.52 -11.75
C ASP A 13 17.86 24.43 -12.89
N ALA A 14 18.24 23.85 -14.03
CA ALA A 14 17.34 23.62 -15.15
C ALA A 14 16.22 22.61 -14.85
N GLU A 15 16.49 21.61 -14.00
CA GLU A 15 15.46 20.68 -13.54
C GLU A 15 14.49 21.35 -12.57
N ILE A 16 15.01 22.22 -11.69
CA ILE A 16 14.20 23.02 -10.77
C ILE A 16 13.25 23.93 -11.56
N GLU A 17 13.76 24.68 -12.53
CA GLU A 17 12.96 25.58 -13.35
C GLU A 17 11.84 24.83 -14.08
N ARG A 18 12.18 23.69 -14.71
CA ARG A 18 11.19 22.85 -15.40
C ARG A 18 10.09 22.37 -14.46
N TRP A 19 10.42 22.00 -13.22
CA TRP A 19 9.42 21.55 -12.26
C TRP A 19 8.58 22.71 -11.72
N ALA A 20 9.15 23.91 -11.60
CA ALA A 20 8.42 25.12 -11.24
C ALA A 20 7.39 25.46 -12.33
N ASP A 21 7.82 25.49 -13.60
CA ASP A 21 6.94 25.71 -14.76
C ASP A 21 5.78 24.69 -14.80
N GLU A 22 6.08 23.41 -14.56
CA GLU A 22 5.07 22.34 -14.52
C GLU A 22 4.06 22.56 -13.39
N ALA A 23 4.52 23.00 -12.20
CA ALA A 23 3.66 23.27 -11.07
C ALA A 23 2.76 24.50 -11.30
N GLU A 24 3.30 25.56 -11.90
CA GLU A 24 2.57 26.79 -12.23
C GLU A 24 1.54 26.58 -13.35
N ALA A 25 1.88 25.79 -14.37
CA ALA A 25 0.95 25.38 -15.42
C ALA A 25 -0.22 24.54 -14.86
N GLY A 26 0.03 23.77 -13.80
CA GLY A 26 -0.93 22.93 -13.12
C GLY A 26 -1.30 21.65 -13.87
N TYR A 27 -1.85 20.67 -13.16
CA TYR A 27 -2.26 19.39 -13.74
C TYR A 27 -3.72 19.39 -14.18
N SER A 28 -3.98 18.80 -15.34
CA SER A 28 -5.35 18.57 -15.82
C SER A 28 -6.09 17.59 -14.92
N VAL A 29 -7.13 18.06 -14.22
CA VAL A 29 -7.94 17.25 -13.28
C VAL A 29 -8.51 15.97 -13.92
N PRO A 30 -8.98 15.96 -15.18
CA PRO A 30 -9.39 14.72 -15.87
C PRO A 30 -8.29 13.65 -16.00
N GLN A 31 -7.01 14.04 -16.00
CA GLN A 31 -5.88 13.10 -16.08
C GLN A 31 -5.56 12.46 -14.71
N LEU A 32 -6.05 13.06 -13.61
CA LEU A 32 -5.89 12.50 -12.28
C LEU A 32 -6.87 11.34 -12.08
N ARG A 33 -6.35 10.12 -11.92
CA ARG A 33 -7.19 8.98 -11.52
C ARG A 33 -7.94 9.30 -10.24
N LYS A 34 -9.23 8.94 -10.18
CA LYS A 34 -10.02 8.97 -8.94
C LYS A 34 -9.23 8.27 -7.83
N ARG A 35 -8.89 9.02 -6.79
CA ARG A 35 -8.23 8.50 -5.59
C ARG A 35 -9.13 7.46 -4.93
N GLY A 36 -8.53 6.37 -4.48
CA GLY A 36 -9.20 5.29 -3.76
C GLY A 36 -8.25 4.13 -3.54
N ARG A 37 -8.43 3.39 -2.44
CA ARG A 37 -7.69 2.15 -2.21
C ARG A 37 -8.10 1.14 -3.27
N LYS A 38 -7.14 0.45 -3.88
CA LYS A 38 -7.45 -0.66 -4.80
C LYS A 38 -8.36 -1.68 -4.07
N PRO A 39 -9.36 -2.24 -4.76
CA PRO A 39 -10.20 -3.29 -4.19
C PRO A 39 -9.37 -4.52 -3.81
N VAL A 40 -9.83 -5.24 -2.79
CA VAL A 40 -9.29 -6.55 -2.42
C VAL A 40 -10.05 -7.58 -3.27
N GLY A 41 -9.65 -7.73 -4.54
CA GLY A 41 -10.34 -8.57 -5.53
C GLY A 41 -11.04 -7.76 -6.64
N THR A 42 -12.06 -8.35 -7.26
CA THR A 42 -12.82 -7.73 -8.38
C THR A 42 -13.73 -6.60 -7.91
N THR A 43 -14.13 -6.60 -6.65
CA THR A 43 -15.05 -5.63 -6.04
C THR A 43 -14.51 -5.14 -4.70
N ALA A 44 -15.20 -4.16 -4.09
CA ALA A 44 -14.87 -3.72 -2.74
C ALA A 44 -14.92 -4.92 -1.75
N GLY A 45 -13.93 -5.01 -0.87
CA GLY A 45 -13.90 -6.06 0.14
C GLY A 45 -15.01 -5.87 1.18
N ALA A 46 -15.71 -6.96 1.52
CA ALA A 46 -16.66 -6.99 2.63
C ALA A 46 -15.93 -7.18 3.98
N VAL A 47 -16.43 -6.55 5.04
CA VAL A 47 -15.92 -6.72 6.40
C VAL A 47 -16.75 -7.79 7.11
N VAL A 48 -16.09 -8.86 7.55
CA VAL A 48 -16.71 -9.95 8.33
C VAL A 48 -16.14 -9.91 9.75
N PRO A 49 -16.91 -9.47 10.77
CA PRO A 49 -16.43 -9.44 12.15
C PRO A 49 -16.41 -10.85 12.75
N VAL A 50 -15.28 -11.25 13.34
CA VAL A 50 -15.09 -12.56 13.99
C VAL A 50 -14.46 -12.35 15.37
N ARG A 51 -14.98 -13.02 16.39
CA ARG A 51 -14.39 -13.02 17.73
C ARG A 51 -13.29 -14.07 17.79
N MET A 52 -12.11 -13.67 18.26
CA MET A 52 -10.97 -14.53 18.51
C MET A 52 -10.56 -14.32 19.97
N ASP A 53 -10.17 -15.39 20.65
CA ASP A 53 -9.51 -15.27 21.95
C ASP A 53 -8.14 -14.58 21.80
N LYS A 54 -7.58 -14.19 22.93
CA LYS A 54 -6.35 -13.39 22.96
C LYS A 54 -5.16 -14.23 22.48
N GLU A 55 -5.11 -15.49 22.92
CA GLU A 55 -4.04 -16.43 22.63
C GLU A 55 -3.91 -16.67 21.11
N LEU A 56 -5.04 -16.87 20.44
CA LEU A 56 -5.11 -17.03 18.99
C LEU A 56 -4.68 -15.75 18.26
N LEU A 57 -5.10 -14.58 18.74
CA LEU A 57 -4.75 -13.30 18.12
C LEU A 57 -3.24 -13.00 18.25
N ASP A 58 -2.65 -13.35 19.38
CA ASP A 58 -1.21 -13.20 19.64
C ASP A 58 -0.41 -14.16 18.76
N ALA A 59 -0.81 -15.44 18.69
CA ALA A 59 -0.18 -16.44 17.83
C ALA A 59 -0.23 -16.05 16.34
N LEU A 60 -1.39 -15.56 15.87
CA LEU A 60 -1.57 -15.06 14.52
C LEU A 60 -0.65 -13.85 14.24
N SER A 61 -0.54 -12.92 15.19
CA SER A 61 0.30 -11.74 15.03
C SER A 61 1.79 -12.10 14.98
N ALA A 62 2.23 -13.03 15.83
CA ALA A 62 3.60 -13.54 15.83
C ALA A 62 3.94 -14.23 14.50
N ARG A 63 3.03 -15.07 13.99
CA ARG A 63 3.23 -15.75 12.71
C ARG A 63 3.26 -14.78 11.53
N ALA A 64 2.35 -13.80 11.49
CA ALA A 64 2.33 -12.79 10.44
C ALA A 64 3.63 -11.95 10.43
N ALA A 65 4.17 -11.62 11.61
CA ALA A 65 5.44 -10.91 11.73
C ALA A 65 6.62 -11.75 11.22
N HIS A 66 6.67 -13.04 11.58
CA HIS A 66 7.68 -13.97 11.09
C HIS A 66 7.66 -14.10 9.55
N ASP A 67 6.47 -14.18 8.97
CA ASP A 67 6.29 -14.34 7.52
C ASP A 67 6.30 -13.00 6.76
N HIS A 68 6.56 -11.88 7.45
CA HIS A 68 6.58 -10.52 6.88
C HIS A 68 5.31 -10.12 6.11
N VAL A 69 4.15 -10.60 6.57
CA VAL A 69 2.84 -10.27 5.99
C VAL A 69 1.94 -9.55 6.98
N SER A 70 0.90 -8.86 6.47
CA SER A 70 -0.09 -8.26 7.35
C SER A 70 -0.98 -9.31 8.02
N ARG A 71 -1.48 -9.03 9.23
CA ARG A 71 -2.45 -9.91 9.91
C ARG A 71 -3.66 -10.27 9.05
N SER A 72 -4.22 -9.29 8.32
CA SER A 72 -5.36 -9.52 7.43
C SER A 72 -5.01 -10.38 6.21
N GLU A 73 -3.77 -10.32 5.74
CA GLU A 73 -3.27 -11.18 4.66
C GLU A 73 -3.09 -12.62 5.14
N ALA A 74 -2.49 -12.81 6.31
CA ALA A 74 -2.40 -14.14 6.95
C ALA A 74 -3.78 -14.79 7.15
N ILE A 75 -4.78 -14.03 7.62
CA ILE A 75 -6.16 -14.52 7.76
C ILE A 75 -6.74 -14.94 6.40
N ARG A 76 -6.62 -14.09 5.36
CA ARG A 76 -7.13 -14.43 4.03
C ARG A 76 -6.44 -15.65 3.43
N ALA A 77 -5.13 -15.79 3.62
CA ALA A 77 -4.37 -16.95 3.17
C ALA A 77 -4.84 -18.23 3.87
N ALA A 78 -5.05 -18.18 5.19
CA ALA A 78 -5.57 -19.30 5.96
C ALA A 78 -6.98 -19.74 5.49
N VAL A 79 -7.89 -18.77 5.27
CA VAL A 79 -9.24 -19.05 4.73
C VAL A 79 -9.15 -19.68 3.33
N LYS A 80 -8.29 -19.15 2.46
CA LYS A 80 -8.07 -19.70 1.12
C LYS A 80 -7.54 -21.14 1.18
N ALA A 81 -6.53 -21.39 2.01
CA ALA A 81 -5.97 -22.73 2.19
C ALA A 81 -7.00 -23.72 2.75
N TRP A 82 -7.87 -23.26 3.65
CA TRP A 82 -8.95 -24.09 4.19
C TRP A 82 -10.01 -24.45 3.14
N ILE A 83 -10.38 -23.51 2.25
CA ILE A 83 -11.28 -23.76 1.12
C ILE A 83 -10.63 -24.72 0.11
N ASP A 84 -9.37 -24.49 -0.24
CA ASP A 84 -8.66 -25.28 -1.25
C ASP A 84 -8.35 -26.72 -0.76
N ALA A 85 -8.40 -26.97 0.56
CA ALA A 85 -8.23 -28.28 1.17
C ALA A 85 -9.53 -29.09 1.33
N ALA A 86 -10.69 -28.48 1.06
CA ALA A 86 -12.01 -29.10 1.13
C ALA A 86 -12.43 -29.68 -0.24
#